data_AF-A0A7Y2HXG7-F1
#
_entry.id   AF-A0A7Y2HXG7-F1
#
_cell.length_a   1.000
_cell.length_b   1.000
_cell.length_c   1.000
_cell.angle_alpha   90.00
_cell.angle_beta   90.00
_cell.angle_gamma   90.00
#
_symmetry.space_group_name_H-M   'P 1'
#
loop_
_entity.id
_entity.type
_entity.pdbx_description
1 polymer ?
#
loop_
_entity_poly.entity_id
_entity_poly.type
_entity_poly.pdbx_seq_one_letter_code
_entity_poly.pdbx_strand_id
1 'polypeptide(L)'
;MLGVGDPPEPEPEPGPDATPGSSRTASAATHADAWFGGQRRRVPVYERGAVPVDRPVRGPCLIVEPRSVFVLPPGWVSRSHRSGTLIASRDRETPAASDRTATPAVAAEELFAHRLGALAAEAGDRLQRTALSTNVKERLDFSCAILDADGTLIVNAPHIPVHLGALGQCVRAVVAATPLAPGDVVLTNHPGFGGSHLPDLTVVTPIDQDGVRLGYAACRAHHADVGSARPGSMPPDATNLAAEGVVIAPTLLVRGGVDRLEAFASWLRATPEPPRMIAENMADLRAQIASNQHAALGVCRLAAELGAGVVATHMRSITGRAERLLRHAIARRPDGVRESRATLDDGTPLRVRVEIDGERLRIDFAGSGGRHPGNLNAPAAVVSSAVMYVARLLAGADLPLNEGLLRAIDLGIPPGFLNPTFSGNPARDPAVVGGNVETSQRVVEVLVDALGLAAASQGTMNNVLFGADRFAYYETVGGGSGAGPGFDGADAVHTHMTNTRITDAELLERRAPVRVEQFAIRRESGGEGRFRGGDGIVRCYRFLAALDVSILSQHRTTGPPGAQGGGPGEPGRQWVERADGGREPLASCAACRVEPGDRLWLCTPGGGGWGPVAAL
;
A
#
# COMPACT_ATOMS: atom_id res chain seq x y z
N MET A 1 33.58 -28.33 21.11
CA MET A 1 33.75 -29.37 20.06
C MET A 1 32.49 -29.34 19.21
N LEU A 2 32.49 -28.51 18.16
CA LEU A 2 31.61 -28.53 16.99
C LEU A 2 32.40 -27.72 15.95
N GLY A 3 32.81 -28.40 14.88
CA GLY A 3 33.80 -27.93 13.92
C GLY A 3 33.25 -26.84 13.01
N VAL A 4 34.10 -25.86 12.74
CA VAL A 4 33.92 -24.89 11.67
C VAL A 4 34.22 -25.63 10.36
N GLY A 5 33.22 -25.76 9.49
CA GLY A 5 33.41 -26.29 8.14
C GLY A 5 33.87 -25.16 7.20
N ASP A 6 34.93 -25.43 6.44
CA ASP A 6 35.45 -24.51 5.42
C ASP A 6 34.41 -24.25 4.31
N PRO A 7 34.43 -23.05 3.69
CA PRO A 7 33.57 -22.73 2.56
C PRO A 7 33.88 -23.64 1.35
N PRO A 8 32.88 -23.97 0.51
CA PRO A 8 33.10 -24.81 -0.67
C PRO A 8 34.05 -24.12 -1.64
N GLU A 9 34.99 -24.90 -2.18
CA GLU A 9 35.92 -24.47 -3.24
C GLU A 9 35.17 -23.99 -4.49
N PRO A 10 35.68 -22.97 -5.20
CA PRO A 10 35.12 -22.55 -6.47
C PRO A 10 35.29 -23.66 -7.52
N GLU A 11 34.23 -23.92 -8.30
CA GLU A 11 34.29 -24.85 -9.43
C GLU A 11 35.42 -24.47 -10.40
N PRO A 12 36.13 -25.45 -10.98
CA PRO A 12 37.24 -25.18 -11.90
C PRO A 12 36.72 -24.52 -13.18
N GLU A 13 37.40 -23.46 -13.63
CA GLU A 13 37.17 -22.88 -14.95
C GLU A 13 37.30 -23.96 -16.05
N PRO A 14 36.41 -24.00 -17.05
CA PRO A 14 36.55 -24.94 -18.15
C PRO A 14 37.80 -24.60 -18.95
N GLY A 15 38.73 -25.57 -19.04
CA GLY A 15 40.00 -25.42 -19.74
C GLY A 15 39.85 -25.12 -21.24
N PRO A 16 40.88 -24.54 -21.88
CA PRO A 16 40.86 -24.15 -23.27
C PRO A 16 41.16 -25.36 -24.15
N ASP A 17 40.22 -26.27 -24.31
CA ASP A 17 40.32 -27.30 -25.36
C ASP A 17 38.93 -27.78 -25.82
N ALA A 18 38.29 -26.94 -26.62
CA ALA A 18 37.31 -27.37 -27.60
C ALA A 18 37.72 -26.77 -28.94
N THR A 19 38.33 -27.61 -29.76
CA THR A 19 38.63 -27.31 -31.16
C THR A 19 37.38 -26.75 -31.86
N PRO A 20 37.49 -25.69 -32.69
CA PRO A 20 36.35 -25.11 -33.36
C PRO A 20 35.85 -26.09 -34.42
N GLY A 21 34.83 -26.87 -34.03
CA GLY A 21 34.04 -27.64 -34.97
C GLY A 21 33.42 -26.69 -35.98
N SER A 22 33.84 -26.84 -37.25
CA SER A 22 33.11 -26.54 -38.48
C SER A 22 32.04 -25.44 -38.36
N SER A 23 32.27 -24.32 -39.07
CA SER A 23 31.27 -23.28 -39.31
C SER A 23 29.98 -23.88 -39.89
N ARG A 24 29.05 -24.28 -39.02
CA ARG A 24 27.69 -24.62 -39.42
C ARG A 24 26.96 -23.32 -39.64
N THR A 25 26.60 -23.06 -40.90
CA THR A 25 25.57 -22.09 -41.20
C THR A 25 24.31 -22.49 -40.44
N ALA A 26 23.63 -21.53 -39.79
CA ALA A 26 22.32 -21.78 -39.22
C ALA A 26 21.34 -22.08 -40.37
N SER A 27 21.25 -23.35 -40.80
CA SER A 27 20.20 -23.75 -41.72
C SER A 27 18.91 -23.88 -40.91
N ALA A 28 17.82 -23.32 -41.42
CA ALA A 28 16.51 -23.59 -40.87
C ALA A 28 16.27 -25.11 -40.96
N ALA A 29 15.91 -25.75 -39.85
CA ALA A 29 15.65 -27.18 -39.81
C ALA A 29 14.41 -27.51 -40.64
N THR A 30 13.39 -26.65 -40.59
CA THR A 30 12.16 -26.73 -41.38
C THR A 30 11.57 -25.33 -41.62
N HIS A 31 10.42 -25.25 -42.28
CA HIS A 31 9.61 -24.04 -42.38
C HIS A 31 8.19 -24.33 -41.91
N ALA A 32 7.55 -23.36 -41.26
CA ALA A 32 6.16 -23.44 -40.81
C ALA A 32 5.36 -22.22 -41.30
N ASP A 33 4.06 -22.39 -41.49
CA ASP A 33 3.17 -21.25 -41.69
C ASP A 33 2.83 -20.62 -40.33
N ALA A 34 3.09 -19.32 -40.19
CA ALA A 34 2.81 -18.55 -38.98
C ALA A 34 2.15 -17.21 -39.32
N TRP A 35 1.38 -16.66 -38.39
CA TRP A 35 0.70 -15.38 -38.59
C TRP A 35 1.52 -14.24 -37.97
N PHE A 36 1.97 -13.29 -38.79
CA PHE A 36 2.71 -12.10 -38.35
C PHE A 36 2.19 -10.85 -39.05
N GLY A 37 1.90 -9.80 -38.27
CA GLY A 37 1.47 -8.51 -38.81
C GLY A 37 0.20 -8.60 -39.67
N GLY A 38 -0.79 -9.38 -39.23
CA GLY A 38 -2.06 -9.53 -39.94
C GLY A 38 -2.02 -10.44 -41.18
N GLN A 39 -0.88 -11.05 -41.51
CA GLN A 39 -0.71 -11.88 -42.70
C GLN A 39 -0.12 -13.26 -42.36
N ARG A 40 -0.55 -14.30 -43.08
CA ARG A 40 0.09 -15.62 -43.04
C ARG A 40 1.41 -15.58 -43.79
N ARG A 41 2.51 -15.97 -43.14
CA ARG A 41 3.86 -16.00 -43.68
C ARG A 41 4.47 -17.38 -43.45
N ARG A 42 5.17 -17.91 -44.45
CA ARG A 42 6.00 -19.10 -44.29
C ARG A 42 7.33 -18.69 -43.68
N VAL A 43 7.62 -19.15 -42.48
CA VAL A 43 8.78 -18.71 -41.68
C VAL A 43 9.73 -19.86 -41.39
N PRO A 44 11.04 -19.61 -41.29
CA PRO A 44 12.01 -20.63 -40.90
C PRO A 44 11.80 -21.06 -39.45
N VAL A 45 12.03 -22.35 -39.21
CA VAL A 45 12.02 -22.98 -37.88
C VAL A 45 13.42 -23.49 -37.60
N TYR A 46 14.02 -22.99 -36.53
CA TYR A 46 15.34 -23.40 -36.04
C TYR A 46 15.18 -24.30 -34.83
N GLU A 47 15.94 -25.39 -34.75
CA GLU A 47 16.12 -26.08 -33.48
C GLU A 47 17.07 -25.28 -32.59
N ARG A 48 16.79 -25.20 -31.28
CA ARG A 48 17.59 -24.41 -30.34
C ARG A 48 19.08 -24.74 -30.39
N GLY A 49 19.43 -26.02 -30.52
CA GLY A 49 20.82 -26.48 -30.62
C GLY A 49 21.54 -26.09 -31.91
N ALA A 50 20.80 -25.68 -32.95
CA ALA A 50 21.34 -25.24 -34.23
C ALA A 50 21.55 -23.72 -34.32
N VAL A 51 21.17 -22.96 -33.29
CA VAL A 51 21.38 -21.50 -33.24
C VAL A 51 22.81 -21.19 -32.75
N PRO A 52 23.70 -20.64 -33.61
CA PRO A 52 25.09 -20.37 -33.25
C PRO A 52 25.20 -19.27 -32.19
N VAL A 53 26.23 -19.36 -31.34
CA VAL A 53 26.54 -18.34 -30.31
C VAL A 53 27.04 -17.02 -30.93
N ASP A 54 27.66 -17.11 -32.09
CA ASP A 54 28.34 -16.02 -32.79
C ASP A 54 27.51 -15.38 -33.90
N ARG A 55 26.34 -15.94 -34.24
CA ARG A 55 25.52 -15.46 -35.37
C ARG A 55 24.08 -15.14 -34.96
N PRO A 56 23.59 -13.90 -35.24
CA PRO A 56 22.20 -13.55 -34.97
C PRO A 56 21.23 -14.30 -35.88
N VAL A 57 20.09 -14.70 -35.31
CA VAL A 57 18.90 -15.15 -36.05
C VAL A 57 17.94 -13.97 -36.15
N ARG A 58 17.49 -13.61 -37.35
CA ARG A 58 16.56 -12.50 -37.58
C ARG A 58 15.14 -13.05 -37.79
N GLY A 59 14.16 -12.40 -37.17
CA GLY A 59 12.75 -12.73 -37.38
C GLY A 59 12.22 -12.19 -38.71
N PRO A 60 11.07 -12.69 -39.22
CA PRO A 60 10.18 -13.62 -38.54
C PRO A 60 10.67 -15.07 -38.59
N CYS A 61 10.77 -15.74 -37.43
CA CYS A 61 11.14 -17.16 -37.34
C CYS A 61 10.65 -17.79 -36.03
N LEU A 62 10.70 -19.12 -35.97
CA LEU A 62 10.47 -19.89 -34.75
C LEU A 62 11.78 -20.55 -34.32
N ILE A 63 12.09 -20.54 -33.03
CA ILE A 63 13.19 -21.33 -32.44
C ILE A 63 12.57 -22.32 -31.46
N VAL A 64 12.70 -23.61 -31.73
CA VAL A 64 12.00 -24.68 -31.01
C VAL A 64 12.95 -25.45 -30.11
N GLU A 65 12.50 -25.77 -28.91
CA GLU A 65 13.17 -26.66 -27.95
C GLU A 65 12.15 -27.63 -27.33
N PRO A 66 12.57 -28.71 -26.64
CA PRO A 66 11.65 -29.77 -26.19
C PRO A 66 10.48 -29.31 -25.30
N ARG A 67 10.58 -28.13 -24.67
CA ARG A 67 9.57 -27.61 -23.72
C ARG A 67 9.09 -26.19 -24.04
N SER A 68 9.58 -25.55 -25.10
CA SER A 68 9.16 -24.20 -25.46
C SER A 68 9.34 -23.89 -26.95
N VAL A 69 8.64 -22.85 -27.41
CA VAL A 69 8.83 -22.29 -28.75
C VAL A 69 9.04 -20.80 -28.60
N PHE A 70 10.23 -20.35 -28.97
CA PHE A 70 10.59 -18.94 -28.98
C PHE A 70 10.21 -18.32 -30.32
N VAL A 71 9.19 -17.45 -30.30
CA VAL A 71 8.67 -16.77 -31.48
C VAL A 71 9.42 -15.46 -31.67
N LEU A 72 10.17 -15.32 -32.77
CA LEU A 72 10.90 -14.09 -33.08
C LEU A 72 10.14 -13.30 -34.15
N PRO A 73 9.51 -12.15 -33.84
CA PRO A 73 8.72 -11.38 -34.80
C PRO A 73 9.56 -10.67 -35.88
N PRO A 74 8.96 -10.17 -36.97
CA PRO A 74 9.65 -9.30 -37.92
C PRO A 74 10.31 -8.10 -37.22
N GLY A 75 11.53 -7.75 -37.63
CA GLY A 75 12.28 -6.63 -37.05
C GLY A 75 12.89 -6.90 -35.67
N TRP A 76 12.89 -8.16 -35.23
CA TRP A 76 13.62 -8.61 -34.06
C TRP A 76 14.80 -9.50 -34.46
N VAL A 77 15.85 -9.45 -33.66
CA VAL A 77 17.04 -10.28 -33.81
C VAL A 77 17.32 -11.00 -32.49
N SER A 78 17.55 -12.30 -32.55
CA SER A 78 17.95 -13.12 -31.42
C SER A 78 19.42 -13.49 -31.53
N ARG A 79 20.17 -13.39 -30.43
CA ARG A 79 21.55 -13.86 -30.31
C ARG A 79 21.66 -14.84 -29.15
N SER A 80 22.35 -15.96 -29.35
CA SER A 80 22.66 -16.85 -28.25
C SER A 80 23.86 -16.31 -27.48
N HIS A 81 23.67 -16.04 -26.19
CA HIS A 81 24.76 -15.73 -25.27
C HIS A 81 25.62 -16.97 -25.01
N ARG A 82 26.85 -16.78 -24.52
CA ARG A 82 27.78 -17.89 -24.19
C ARG A 82 27.21 -18.86 -23.14
N SER A 83 26.31 -18.37 -22.27
CA SER A 83 25.57 -19.17 -21.29
C SER A 83 24.46 -20.04 -21.89
N GLY A 84 24.21 -19.96 -23.19
CA GLY A 84 23.06 -20.60 -23.83
C GLY A 84 21.75 -19.83 -23.65
N THR A 85 21.76 -18.61 -23.12
CA THR A 85 20.57 -17.75 -23.06
C THR A 85 20.31 -17.10 -24.42
N LEU A 86 19.08 -17.14 -24.93
CA LEU A 86 18.69 -16.36 -26.12
C LEU A 86 18.32 -14.93 -25.72
N ILE A 87 18.99 -13.95 -26.31
CA ILE A 87 18.72 -12.53 -26.10
C ILE A 87 18.10 -11.99 -27.38
N ALA A 88 16.82 -11.63 -27.32
CA ALA A 88 16.15 -10.94 -28.42
C ALA A 88 16.18 -9.43 -28.21
N SER A 89 16.53 -8.70 -29.27
CA SER A 89 16.49 -7.25 -29.32
C SER A 89 15.84 -6.77 -30.61
N ARG A 90 15.38 -5.52 -30.61
CA ARG A 90 14.84 -4.91 -31.82
C ARG A 90 15.98 -4.58 -32.76
N ASP A 91 15.86 -5.04 -34.00
CA ASP A 91 16.83 -4.77 -35.04
C ASP A 91 16.76 -3.30 -35.47
N ARG A 92 17.78 -2.52 -35.13
CA ARG A 92 17.83 -1.08 -35.42
C ARG A 92 18.10 -0.76 -36.90
N GLU A 93 18.51 -1.75 -37.69
CA GLU A 93 18.86 -1.57 -39.12
C GLU A 93 17.70 -1.86 -40.08
N THR A 94 16.64 -2.55 -39.63
CA THR A 94 15.44 -2.73 -40.45
C THR A 94 14.54 -1.50 -40.31
N PRO A 95 14.22 -0.75 -41.37
CA PRO A 95 13.23 0.32 -41.30
C PRO A 95 11.95 -0.30 -40.77
N ALA A 96 11.38 0.28 -39.70
CA ALA A 96 10.08 -0.14 -39.22
C ALA A 96 9.12 -0.10 -40.42
N ALA A 97 8.62 -1.27 -40.85
CA ALA A 97 7.56 -1.32 -41.85
C ALA A 97 6.48 -0.37 -41.34
N SER A 98 6.24 0.70 -42.11
CA SER A 98 5.41 1.85 -41.72
C SER A 98 3.93 1.52 -41.80
N ASP A 99 3.55 0.30 -41.41
CA ASP A 99 2.17 -0.08 -41.20
C ASP A 99 1.83 0.15 -39.72
N ARG A 100 2.13 1.36 -39.25
CA ARG A 100 1.45 1.89 -38.07
C ARG A 100 0.07 2.30 -38.57
N THR A 101 -0.85 1.35 -38.71
CA THR A 101 -2.25 1.68 -38.44
C THR A 101 -2.22 2.39 -37.10
N ALA A 102 -2.55 3.69 -37.08
CA ALA A 102 -2.47 4.49 -35.87
C ALA A 102 -3.13 3.70 -34.74
N THR A 103 -2.37 3.40 -33.68
CA THR A 103 -2.93 2.75 -32.50
C THR A 103 -4.17 3.57 -32.13
N PRO A 104 -5.38 2.98 -32.13
CA PRO A 104 -6.58 3.73 -31.81
C PRO A 104 -6.35 4.50 -30.50
N ALA A 105 -6.79 5.76 -30.43
CA ALA A 105 -6.46 6.64 -29.30
C ALA A 105 -6.75 5.99 -27.93
N VAL A 106 -7.82 5.20 -27.85
CA VAL A 106 -8.19 4.39 -26.68
C VAL A 106 -7.11 3.36 -26.33
N ALA A 107 -6.59 2.61 -27.31
CA ALA A 107 -5.55 1.61 -27.07
C ALA A 107 -4.22 2.27 -26.66
N ALA A 108 -3.93 3.48 -27.14
CA ALA A 108 -2.76 4.25 -26.71
C ALA A 108 -2.89 4.73 -25.26
N GLU A 109 -4.08 5.20 -24.87
CA GLU A 109 -4.38 5.62 -23.49
C GLU A 109 -4.29 4.45 -22.51
N GLU A 110 -4.90 3.30 -22.83
CA GLU A 110 -4.80 2.10 -21.98
C GLU A 110 -3.35 1.62 -21.86
N LEU A 111 -2.60 1.58 -22.97
CA LEU A 111 -1.19 1.20 -22.94
C LEU A 111 -0.37 2.15 -22.06
N PHE A 112 -0.63 3.45 -22.13
CA PHE A 112 0.04 4.42 -21.28
C PHE A 112 -0.33 4.23 -19.81
N ALA A 113 -1.62 4.05 -19.49
CA ALA A 113 -2.09 3.82 -18.13
C ALA A 113 -1.44 2.56 -17.52
N HIS A 114 -1.36 1.46 -18.27
CA HIS A 114 -0.68 0.24 -17.84
C HIS A 114 0.83 0.45 -17.66
N ARG A 115 1.51 1.18 -18.56
CA ARG A 115 2.94 1.49 -18.41
C ARG A 115 3.20 2.33 -17.16
N LEU A 116 2.37 3.34 -16.91
CA LEU A 116 2.52 4.20 -15.73
C LEU A 116 2.21 3.43 -14.44
N GLY A 117 1.16 2.62 -14.43
CA GLY A 117 0.83 1.73 -13.32
C GLY A 117 1.94 0.71 -13.04
N ALA A 118 2.56 0.15 -14.09
CA ALA A 118 3.70 -0.75 -13.96
C ALA A 118 4.91 -0.04 -13.32
N LEU A 119 5.19 1.22 -13.67
CA LEU A 119 6.26 1.99 -13.02
C LEU A 119 6.02 2.19 -11.52
N ALA A 120 4.76 2.45 -11.12
CA ALA A 120 4.40 2.56 -9.71
C ALA A 120 4.57 1.21 -8.99
N ALA A 121 4.12 0.10 -9.60
CA ALA A 121 4.28 -1.24 -9.06
C ALA A 121 5.76 -1.66 -8.92
N GLU A 122 6.57 -1.42 -9.95
CA GLU A 122 8.02 -1.68 -9.91
C GLU A 122 8.73 -0.85 -8.83
N ALA A 123 8.29 0.38 -8.59
CA ALA A 123 8.79 1.19 -7.48
C ALA A 123 8.45 0.56 -6.13
N GLY A 124 7.24 0.02 -5.97
CA GLY A 124 6.83 -0.73 -4.79
C GLY A 124 7.66 -2.00 -4.57
N ASP A 125 7.85 -2.81 -5.62
CA ASP A 125 8.68 -4.02 -5.57
C ASP A 125 10.12 -3.72 -5.15
N ARG A 126 10.68 -2.60 -5.64
CA ARG A 126 12.02 -2.15 -5.24
C ARG A 126 12.08 -1.74 -3.78
N LEU A 127 11.10 -0.95 -3.32
CA LEU A 127 11.00 -0.55 -1.92
C LEU A 127 10.95 -1.79 -1.02
N GLN A 128 10.04 -2.73 -1.30
CA GLN A 128 9.93 -3.98 -0.55
C GLN A 128 11.25 -4.75 -0.48
N ARG A 129 11.92 -4.96 -1.62
CA ARG A 129 13.12 -5.80 -1.69
C ARG A 129 14.32 -5.19 -0.98
N THR A 130 14.42 -3.86 -0.98
CA THR A 130 15.58 -3.12 -0.46
C THR A 130 15.40 -2.62 0.97
N ALA A 131 14.17 -2.56 1.47
CA ALA A 131 13.89 -2.27 2.88
C ALA A 131 14.39 -3.37 3.83
N LEU A 132 14.64 -2.98 5.07
CA LEU A 132 15.08 -3.86 6.15
C LEU A 132 13.96 -4.16 7.15
N SER A 133 13.06 -3.21 7.41
CA SER A 133 12.02 -3.40 8.42
C SER A 133 11.02 -4.48 8.06
N THR A 134 10.48 -5.13 9.09
CA THR A 134 9.40 -6.11 8.95
C THR A 134 8.16 -5.46 8.32
N ASN A 135 7.87 -4.21 8.67
CA ASN A 135 6.70 -3.46 8.20
C ASN A 135 6.73 -3.24 6.68
N VAL A 136 7.86 -2.80 6.13
CA VAL A 136 7.95 -2.56 4.69
C VAL A 136 8.20 -3.85 3.93
N LYS A 137 9.15 -4.68 4.39
CA LYS A 137 9.62 -5.86 3.63
C LYS A 137 8.59 -7.00 3.60
N GLU A 138 7.97 -7.27 4.74
CA GLU A 138 7.16 -8.47 4.95
C GLU A 138 5.66 -8.12 4.94
N ARG A 139 5.29 -7.09 5.71
CA ARG A 139 3.89 -6.68 5.89
C ARG A 139 3.35 -5.83 4.73
N LEU A 140 4.22 -5.27 3.89
CA LEU A 140 3.86 -4.38 2.78
C LEU A 140 3.12 -3.10 3.23
N ASP A 141 3.49 -2.58 4.39
CA ASP A 141 2.92 -1.35 4.95
C ASP A 141 3.57 -0.10 4.34
N PHE A 142 3.38 0.06 3.02
CA PHE A 142 3.88 1.19 2.26
C PHE A 142 2.99 1.44 1.05
N SER A 143 3.18 2.56 0.34
CA SER A 143 2.55 2.82 -0.95
C SER A 143 3.46 3.68 -1.82
N CYS A 144 3.48 3.41 -3.12
CA CYS A 144 4.23 4.17 -4.11
C CYS A 144 3.24 4.77 -5.13
N ALA A 145 3.47 6.01 -5.52
CA ALA A 145 2.57 6.78 -6.36
C ALA A 145 3.31 7.67 -7.34
N ILE A 146 2.66 7.93 -8.47
CA ILE A 146 3.06 8.94 -9.46
C ILE A 146 1.95 9.98 -9.52
N LEU A 147 2.36 11.24 -9.36
CA LEU A 147 1.51 12.41 -9.40
C LEU A 147 1.88 13.28 -10.60
N ASP A 148 0.93 14.05 -11.11
CA ASP A 148 1.19 15.04 -12.17
C ASP A 148 1.87 16.30 -11.64
N ALA A 149 2.13 17.27 -12.53
CA ALA A 149 2.80 18.52 -12.20
C ALA A 149 2.06 19.38 -11.16
N ASP A 150 0.74 19.21 -11.03
CA ASP A 150 -0.09 19.90 -10.04
C ASP A 150 -0.13 19.14 -8.69
N GLY A 151 0.58 18.00 -8.60
CA GLY A 151 0.56 17.13 -7.43
C GLY A 151 -0.76 16.36 -7.32
N THR A 152 -1.46 16.11 -8.42
CA THR A 152 -2.65 15.26 -8.46
C THR A 152 -2.24 13.80 -8.52
N LEU A 153 -2.79 12.94 -7.66
CA LEU A 153 -2.53 11.50 -7.71
C LEU A 153 -3.08 10.90 -9.01
N ILE A 154 -2.21 10.28 -9.83
CA ILE A 154 -2.59 9.70 -11.14
C ILE A 154 -2.66 8.17 -11.07
N VAL A 155 -1.60 7.53 -10.57
CA VAL A 155 -1.54 6.07 -10.37
C VAL A 155 -0.78 5.73 -9.10
N ASN A 156 -1.05 4.56 -8.57
CA ASN A 156 -0.39 4.02 -7.38
C ASN A 156 -0.21 2.50 -7.50
N ALA A 157 0.76 1.98 -6.74
CA ALA A 157 0.83 0.55 -6.47
C ALA A 157 -0.24 0.16 -5.42
N PRO A 158 -1.01 -0.92 -5.63
CA PRO A 158 -2.14 -1.28 -4.78
C PRO A 158 -1.67 -1.92 -3.47
N HIS A 159 -1.35 -1.08 -2.48
CA HIS A 159 -0.95 -1.52 -1.15
C HIS A 159 -1.98 -1.06 -0.10
N ILE A 160 -1.81 0.11 0.53
CA ILE A 160 -2.59 0.52 1.69
C ILE A 160 -3.54 1.68 1.34
N PRO A 161 -4.88 1.50 1.40
CA PRO A 161 -5.84 2.52 1.01
C PRO A 161 -5.74 3.85 1.76
N VAL A 162 -5.36 3.83 3.05
CA VAL A 162 -5.24 5.07 3.87
C VAL A 162 -4.17 6.04 3.37
N HIS A 163 -3.14 5.55 2.67
CA HIS A 163 -2.09 6.42 2.13
C HIS A 163 -2.60 7.28 0.96
N LEU A 164 -3.59 6.80 0.22
CA LEU A 164 -3.77 7.20 -1.17
C LEU A 164 -4.48 8.54 -1.31
N GLY A 165 -5.52 8.84 -0.52
CA GLY A 165 -6.17 10.16 -0.57
C GLY A 165 -5.33 11.26 0.09
N ALA A 166 -4.41 10.88 0.96
CA ALA A 166 -3.52 11.80 1.65
C ALA A 166 -2.28 12.18 0.83
N LEU A 167 -1.83 11.34 -0.10
CA LEU A 167 -0.58 11.57 -0.85
C LEU A 167 -0.65 12.81 -1.75
N GLY A 168 -1.73 13.02 -2.49
CA GLY A 168 -1.89 14.22 -3.34
C GLY A 168 -1.87 15.51 -2.53
N GLN A 169 -2.65 15.56 -1.45
CA GLN A 169 -2.67 16.70 -0.52
C GLN A 169 -1.30 16.93 0.11
N CYS A 170 -0.60 15.85 0.48
CA CYS A 170 0.75 15.93 1.04
C CYS A 170 1.76 16.52 0.06
N VAL A 171 1.81 16.02 -1.18
CA VAL A 171 2.73 16.54 -2.20
C VAL A 171 2.47 18.02 -2.46
N ARG A 172 1.21 18.44 -2.59
CA ARG A 172 0.87 19.86 -2.78
C ARG A 172 1.30 20.74 -1.60
N ALA A 173 1.04 20.30 -0.36
CA ALA A 173 1.43 21.03 0.85
C ALA A 173 2.96 21.11 1.01
N VAL A 174 3.67 20.00 0.74
CA VAL A 174 5.13 19.92 0.81
C VAL A 174 5.78 20.83 -0.23
N VAL A 175 5.34 20.77 -1.49
CA VAL A 175 5.91 21.58 -2.58
C VAL A 175 5.64 23.07 -2.36
N ALA A 176 4.48 23.43 -1.81
CA ALA A 176 4.17 24.82 -1.45
C ALA A 176 5.10 25.34 -0.33
N ALA A 177 5.40 24.51 0.66
CA ALA A 177 6.27 24.86 1.78
C ALA A 177 7.76 24.77 1.44
N THR A 178 8.14 23.87 0.53
CA THR A 178 9.52 23.59 0.14
C THR A 178 9.55 23.28 -1.36
N PRO A 179 9.66 24.31 -2.22
CA PRO A 179 9.79 24.11 -3.66
C PRO A 179 10.99 23.23 -3.99
N LEU A 180 10.77 22.20 -4.81
CA LEU A 180 11.78 21.19 -5.15
C LEU A 180 12.39 21.46 -6.52
N ALA A 181 13.72 21.53 -6.57
CA ALA A 181 14.49 21.56 -7.81
C ALA A 181 14.79 20.12 -8.30
N PRO A 182 15.15 19.94 -9.59
CA PRO A 182 15.61 18.64 -10.07
C PRO A 182 16.76 18.09 -9.23
N GLY A 183 16.65 16.82 -8.81
CA GLY A 183 17.65 16.17 -7.95
C GLY A 183 17.45 16.38 -6.45
N ASP A 184 16.44 17.13 -6.02
CA ASP A 184 16.05 17.22 -4.62
C ASP A 184 15.18 16.04 -4.18
N VAL A 185 15.24 15.69 -2.90
CA VAL A 185 14.32 14.74 -2.26
C VAL A 185 13.94 15.26 -0.88
N VAL A 186 12.64 15.30 -0.60
CA VAL A 186 12.08 15.81 0.66
C VAL A 186 11.34 14.72 1.42
N LEU A 187 11.45 14.76 2.75
CA LEU A 187 10.77 13.89 3.70
C LEU A 187 9.81 14.70 4.58
N THR A 188 8.66 14.13 4.91
CA THR A 188 7.81 14.58 6.01
C THR A 188 6.97 13.44 6.59
N ASN A 189 6.63 13.52 7.87
CA ASN A 189 5.55 12.75 8.50
C ASN A 189 4.49 13.65 9.15
N HIS A 190 4.63 14.96 9.05
CA HIS A 190 3.83 15.90 9.81
C HIS A 190 2.40 15.99 9.24
N PRO A 191 1.35 15.74 10.04
CA PRO A 191 -0.03 15.76 9.56
C PRO A 191 -0.50 17.10 8.98
N GLY A 192 0.04 18.23 9.47
CA GLY A 192 -0.22 19.56 8.91
C GLY A 192 0.26 19.76 7.47
N PHE A 193 1.12 18.87 6.97
CA PHE A 193 1.57 18.84 5.57
C PHE A 193 1.05 17.60 4.84
N GLY A 194 -0.08 17.03 5.27
CA GLY A 194 -0.72 15.87 4.64
C GLY A 194 -0.17 14.51 5.07
N GLY A 195 0.65 14.45 6.13
CA GLY A 195 0.97 13.18 6.82
C GLY A 195 -0.29 12.52 7.40
N SER A 196 -0.34 11.17 7.41
CA SER A 196 -1.44 10.41 8.02
C SER A 196 -1.30 10.35 9.54
N HIS A 197 -0.14 9.87 9.99
CA HIS A 197 0.34 9.87 11.38
C HIS A 197 1.88 9.87 11.38
N LEU A 198 2.52 10.00 12.54
CA LEU A 198 3.98 10.14 12.59
C LEU A 198 4.78 8.91 12.12
N PRO A 199 4.34 7.66 12.35
CA PRO A 199 5.04 6.50 11.81
C PRO A 199 5.08 6.42 10.28
N ASP A 200 4.17 7.09 9.56
CA ASP A 200 4.13 7.08 8.10
C ASP A 200 5.01 8.18 7.51
N LEU A 201 6.20 7.81 7.05
CA LEU A 201 7.17 8.73 6.47
C LEU A 201 6.94 8.84 4.96
N THR A 202 6.64 10.06 4.49
CA THR A 202 6.40 10.37 3.08
C THR A 202 7.64 11.00 2.46
N VAL A 203 8.18 10.35 1.43
CA VAL A 203 9.30 10.84 0.62
C VAL A 203 8.78 11.29 -0.74
N VAL A 204 9.13 12.50 -1.16
CA VAL A 204 8.70 13.10 -2.43
C VAL A 204 9.92 13.49 -3.27
N THR A 205 9.87 13.16 -4.56
CA THR A 205 10.94 13.40 -5.54
C THR A 205 10.33 14.01 -6.80
N PRO A 206 10.78 15.20 -7.26
CA PRO A 206 10.27 15.79 -8.49
C PRO A 206 10.71 15.00 -9.72
N ILE A 207 9.85 14.99 -10.73
CA ILE A 207 10.10 14.35 -12.03
C ILE A 207 10.19 15.47 -13.05
N ASP A 208 11.41 15.73 -13.52
CA ASP A 208 11.72 16.79 -14.47
C ASP A 208 12.36 16.18 -15.72
N GLN A 209 11.98 16.68 -16.90
CA GLN A 209 12.56 16.28 -18.18
C GLN A 209 12.74 17.53 -19.05
N ASP A 210 13.97 17.77 -19.52
CA ASP A 210 14.31 18.90 -20.41
C ASP A 210 13.83 20.27 -19.89
N GLY A 211 13.93 20.49 -18.57
CA GLY A 211 13.50 21.74 -17.91
C GLY A 211 12.00 21.84 -17.65
N VAL A 212 11.22 20.80 -17.95
CA VAL A 212 9.77 20.74 -17.71
C VAL A 212 9.45 19.81 -16.56
N ARG A 213 8.68 20.30 -15.58
CA ARG A 213 8.09 19.49 -14.50
C ARG A 213 7.00 18.60 -15.08
N LEU A 214 7.21 17.28 -15.05
CA LEU A 214 6.22 16.29 -15.45
C LEU A 214 5.32 15.88 -14.28
N GLY A 215 5.86 15.91 -13.07
CA GLY A 215 5.13 15.52 -11.87
C GLY A 215 6.04 15.16 -10.70
N TYR A 216 5.55 14.25 -9.85
CA TYR A 216 6.27 13.81 -8.65
C TYR A 216 6.15 12.30 -8.48
N ALA A 217 7.24 11.67 -8.05
CA ALA A 217 7.19 10.35 -7.46
C ALA A 217 7.08 10.53 -5.94
N ALA A 218 6.16 9.81 -5.31
CA ALA A 218 6.02 9.81 -3.87
C ALA A 218 5.84 8.39 -3.34
N CYS A 219 6.45 8.11 -2.20
CA CYS A 219 6.17 6.91 -1.45
C CYS A 219 5.98 7.24 0.03
N ARG A 220 5.10 6.47 0.66
CA ARG A 220 4.83 6.53 2.10
C ARG A 220 5.05 5.15 2.67
N ALA A 221 5.85 5.04 3.71
CA ALA A 221 6.16 3.77 4.36
C ALA A 221 5.99 3.90 5.87
N HIS A 222 5.48 2.85 6.50
CA HIS A 222 5.33 2.80 7.95
C HIS A 222 6.64 2.37 8.61
N HIS A 223 7.22 3.27 9.40
CA HIS A 223 8.36 2.99 10.25
C HIS A 223 7.89 2.52 11.61
N ALA A 224 8.36 1.35 12.05
CA ALA A 224 7.89 0.72 13.27
C ALA A 224 8.11 1.57 14.54
N ASP A 225 9.07 2.49 14.54
CA ASP A 225 9.29 3.43 15.66
C ASP A 225 9.94 4.71 15.13
N VAL A 226 9.34 5.85 15.46
CA VAL A 226 9.81 7.20 15.10
C VAL A 226 10.15 8.03 16.35
N GLY A 227 10.43 7.34 17.46
CA GLY A 227 10.90 7.93 18.72
C GLY A 227 9.77 8.48 19.57
N SER A 228 9.41 7.79 20.65
CA SER A 228 8.39 8.17 21.63
C SER A 228 8.60 7.45 22.95
N ALA A 229 7.92 7.90 24.01
CA ALA A 229 8.01 7.30 25.35
C ALA A 229 7.70 5.78 25.35
N ARG A 230 6.75 5.34 24.50
CA ARG A 230 6.44 3.91 24.31
C ARG A 230 7.04 3.38 23.01
N PRO A 231 7.48 2.11 22.97
CA PRO A 231 7.89 1.46 21.72
C PRO A 231 6.75 1.49 20.70
N GLY A 232 7.08 1.78 19.45
CA GLY A 232 6.12 1.66 18.35
C GLY A 232 5.56 2.98 17.84
N SER A 233 5.75 4.09 18.57
CA SER A 233 5.23 5.42 18.21
C SER A 233 3.71 5.46 17.96
N MET A 234 2.98 4.57 18.63
CA MET A 234 1.52 4.59 18.68
C MET A 234 0.99 4.48 20.14
N PRO A 235 1.42 5.37 21.06
CA PRO A 235 0.99 5.31 22.46
C PRO A 235 -0.53 5.55 22.61
N PRO A 236 -1.26 4.68 23.33
CA PRO A 236 -2.72 4.77 23.48
C PRO A 236 -3.16 5.94 24.36
N ASP A 237 -2.25 6.46 25.18
CA ASP A 237 -2.41 7.58 26.10
C ASP A 237 -1.94 8.92 25.51
N ALA A 238 -1.54 8.99 24.23
CA ALA A 238 -1.15 10.25 23.61
C ALA A 238 -2.33 11.23 23.48
N THR A 239 -2.08 12.47 23.91
CA THR A 239 -3.02 13.60 23.86
C THR A 239 -2.58 14.70 22.90
N ASN A 240 -1.31 14.67 22.47
CA ASN A 240 -0.72 15.61 21.55
C ASN A 240 0.32 14.92 20.65
N LEU A 241 0.68 15.58 19.56
CA LEU A 241 1.57 15.03 18.53
C LEU A 241 2.99 14.77 19.06
N ALA A 242 3.50 15.61 19.98
CA ALA A 242 4.83 15.42 20.59
C ALA A 242 4.92 14.11 21.41
N ALA A 243 3.80 13.62 21.95
CA ALA A 243 3.76 12.35 22.65
C ALA A 243 3.82 11.14 21.70
N GLU A 244 3.40 11.30 20.44
CA GLU A 244 3.40 10.24 19.43
C GLU A 244 4.78 10.04 18.79
N GLY A 245 5.59 11.09 18.75
CA GLY A 245 7.01 10.98 18.48
C GLY A 245 7.63 12.13 17.71
N VAL A 246 8.73 11.85 16.99
CA VAL A 246 9.46 12.88 16.25
C VAL A 246 8.63 13.40 15.08
N VAL A 247 8.30 14.70 15.12
CA VAL A 247 7.58 15.40 14.06
C VAL A 247 8.57 16.02 13.07
N ILE A 248 8.45 15.61 11.80
CA ILE A 248 9.33 15.99 10.70
C ILE A 248 8.53 16.88 9.74
N ALA A 249 8.69 18.19 9.87
CA ALA A 249 8.28 19.14 8.85
C ALA A 249 9.03 18.86 7.51
N PRO A 250 8.55 19.36 6.35
CA PRO A 250 9.21 19.16 5.07
C PRO A 250 10.73 19.42 5.13
N THR A 251 11.51 18.34 5.03
CA THR A 251 12.97 18.35 5.25
C THR A 251 13.69 17.72 4.08
N LEU A 252 14.63 18.44 3.47
CA LEU A 252 15.44 17.94 2.37
C LEU A 252 16.44 16.87 2.83
N LEU A 253 16.24 15.63 2.38
CA LEU A 253 17.17 14.50 2.55
C LEU A 253 18.23 14.46 1.44
N VAL A 254 17.91 14.97 0.26
CA VAL A 254 18.85 15.13 -0.86
C VAL A 254 18.67 16.54 -1.41
N ARG A 255 19.77 17.24 -1.66
CA ARG A 255 19.75 18.57 -2.29
C ARG A 255 20.66 18.57 -3.52
N GLY A 256 20.10 18.80 -4.70
CA GLY A 256 20.84 18.79 -5.96
C GLY A 256 21.68 17.52 -6.18
N GLY A 257 21.14 16.35 -5.80
CA GLY A 257 21.83 15.07 -5.88
C GLY A 257 22.81 14.75 -4.74
N VAL A 258 23.05 15.66 -3.79
CA VAL A 258 23.92 15.43 -2.62
C VAL A 258 23.09 14.93 -1.45
N ASP A 259 23.42 13.74 -0.93
CA ASP A 259 22.73 13.13 0.21
C ASP A 259 23.04 13.86 1.54
N ARG A 260 22.04 13.88 2.43
CA ARG A 260 22.11 14.49 3.77
C ARG A 260 21.68 13.51 4.85
N LEU A 261 21.75 12.21 4.55
CA LEU A 261 21.18 11.16 5.40
C LEU A 261 21.91 11.03 6.74
N GLU A 262 23.24 11.18 6.78
CA GLU A 262 23.97 11.11 8.05
C GLU A 262 23.70 12.33 8.94
N ALA A 263 23.53 13.51 8.34
CA ALA A 263 23.12 14.70 9.09
C ALA A 263 21.71 14.52 9.67
N PHE A 264 20.78 13.95 8.90
CA PHE A 264 19.44 13.62 9.37
C PHE A 264 19.46 12.55 10.47
N ALA A 265 20.25 11.49 10.33
CA ALA A 265 20.43 10.48 11.37
C ALA A 265 21.01 11.06 12.66
N SER A 266 21.97 11.97 12.55
CA SER A 266 22.56 12.69 13.69
C SER A 266 21.53 13.59 14.39
N TRP A 267 20.66 14.25 13.62
CA TRP A 267 19.54 15.01 14.16
C TRP A 267 18.54 14.11 14.91
N LEU A 268 18.15 12.96 14.33
CA LEU A 268 17.28 11.99 15.00
C LEU A 268 17.87 11.46 16.31
N ARG A 269 19.19 11.23 16.38
CA ARG A 269 19.86 10.82 17.63
C ARG A 269 19.84 11.89 18.72
N ALA A 270 19.69 13.16 18.32
CA ALA A 270 19.71 14.31 19.22
C ALA A 270 18.30 14.76 19.66
N THR A 271 17.23 14.14 19.15
CA THR A 271 15.87 14.43 19.63
C THR A 271 15.67 13.94 21.06
N PRO A 272 14.76 14.54 21.85
CA PRO A 272 14.52 14.13 23.24
C PRO A 272 14.19 12.65 23.41
N GLU A 273 13.34 12.11 22.52
CA GLU A 273 12.96 10.70 22.46
C GLU A 273 13.42 10.14 21.11
N PRO A 274 14.70 9.73 20.97
CA PRO A 274 15.22 9.25 19.70
C PRO A 274 14.55 7.93 19.29
N PRO A 275 14.36 7.67 17.98
CA PRO A 275 13.85 6.38 17.53
C PRO A 275 14.72 5.23 18.00
N ARG A 276 14.09 4.11 18.37
CA ARG A 276 14.82 2.92 18.90
C ARG A 276 15.64 2.22 17.82
N MET A 277 15.21 2.31 16.56
CA MET A 277 15.75 1.56 15.43
C MET A 277 16.26 2.47 14.31
N ILE A 278 17.05 3.50 14.65
CA ILE A 278 17.54 4.49 13.68
C ILE A 278 18.24 3.85 12.48
N ALA A 279 19.07 2.82 12.69
CA ALA A 279 19.76 2.16 11.57
C ALA A 279 18.79 1.56 10.55
N GLU A 280 17.71 0.93 11.03
CA GLU A 280 16.63 0.38 10.19
C GLU A 280 15.85 1.52 9.51
N ASN A 281 15.47 2.56 10.27
CA ASN A 281 14.80 3.75 9.70
C ASN A 281 15.61 4.38 8.57
N MET A 282 16.92 4.52 8.74
CA MET A 282 17.79 5.08 7.71
C MET A 282 17.98 4.15 6.50
N ALA A 283 17.86 2.83 6.68
CA ALA A 283 17.89 1.89 5.57
C ALA A 283 16.58 1.96 4.75
N ASP A 284 15.44 2.00 5.42
CA ASP A 284 14.13 2.14 4.76
C ASP A 284 13.99 3.49 4.04
N LEU A 285 14.51 4.59 4.62
CA LEU A 285 14.57 5.88 3.92
C LEU A 285 15.42 5.82 2.63
N ARG A 286 16.53 5.09 2.63
CA ARG A 286 17.32 4.86 1.39
C ARG A 286 16.53 4.06 0.37
N ALA A 287 15.80 3.03 0.82
CA ALA A 287 14.92 2.24 -0.04
C ALA A 287 13.80 3.10 -0.65
N GLN A 288 13.19 4.01 0.13
CA GLN A 288 12.19 4.96 -0.34
C GLN A 288 12.75 5.92 -1.39
N ILE A 289 13.94 6.49 -1.15
CA ILE A 289 14.62 7.38 -2.11
C ILE A 289 14.89 6.63 -3.43
N ALA A 290 15.44 5.42 -3.35
CA ALA A 290 15.75 4.61 -4.53
C ALA A 290 14.49 4.19 -5.31
N SER A 291 13.40 3.90 -4.60
CA SER A 291 12.08 3.60 -5.18
C SER A 291 11.52 4.78 -5.97
N ASN A 292 11.50 5.98 -5.37
CA ASN A 292 11.04 7.19 -6.04
C ASN A 292 11.91 7.54 -7.26
N GLN A 293 13.23 7.43 -7.14
CA GLN A 293 14.16 7.66 -8.25
C GLN A 293 13.89 6.71 -9.43
N HIS A 294 13.55 5.44 -9.16
CA HIS A 294 13.17 4.50 -10.21
C HIS A 294 11.92 4.95 -10.97
N ALA A 295 10.86 5.30 -10.24
CA ALA A 295 9.63 5.80 -10.83
C ALA A 295 9.89 7.07 -11.67
N ALA A 296 10.64 8.03 -11.11
CA ALA A 296 11.01 9.27 -11.79
C ALA A 296 11.74 9.01 -13.11
N LEU A 297 12.81 8.18 -13.09
CA LEU A 297 13.55 7.82 -14.30
C LEU A 297 12.67 7.09 -15.32
N GLY A 298 11.73 6.27 -14.87
CA GLY A 298 10.75 5.61 -15.72
C GLY A 298 9.85 6.59 -16.47
N VAL A 299 9.31 7.58 -15.76
CA VAL A 299 8.47 8.62 -16.36
C VAL A 299 9.29 9.51 -17.31
N CYS A 300 10.53 9.88 -16.96
CA CYS A 300 11.44 10.59 -17.85
C CYS A 300 11.71 9.82 -19.15
N ARG A 301 11.90 8.49 -19.10
CA ARG A 301 12.03 7.65 -20.30
C ARG A 301 10.77 7.68 -21.16
N LEU A 302 9.59 7.57 -20.55
CA LEU A 302 8.32 7.69 -21.28
C LEU A 302 8.17 9.07 -21.95
N ALA A 303 8.58 10.13 -21.26
CA ALA A 303 8.55 11.49 -21.81
C ALA A 303 9.56 11.69 -22.94
N ALA A 304 10.75 11.09 -22.86
CA ALA A 304 11.73 11.11 -23.96
C ALA A 304 11.22 10.37 -25.20
N GLU A 305 10.44 9.29 -25.02
CA GLU A 305 9.86 8.52 -26.13
C GLU A 305 8.61 9.16 -26.75
N LEU A 306 7.72 9.71 -25.92
CA LEU A 306 6.37 10.15 -26.32
C LEU A 306 6.24 11.68 -26.41
N GLY A 307 7.13 12.42 -25.76
CA GLY A 307 7.04 13.87 -25.55
C GLY A 307 6.29 14.24 -24.26
N ALA A 308 6.79 15.25 -23.55
CA ALA A 308 6.25 15.74 -22.28
C ALA A 308 4.75 16.11 -22.36
N GLY A 309 4.33 16.79 -23.43
CA GLY A 309 2.93 17.19 -23.62
C GLY A 309 1.97 16.00 -23.78
N VAL A 310 2.43 14.90 -24.40
CA VAL A 310 1.66 13.67 -24.56
C VAL A 310 1.52 12.96 -23.22
N VAL A 311 2.61 12.84 -22.46
CA VAL A 311 2.59 12.29 -21.09
C VAL A 311 1.60 13.04 -20.21
N ALA A 312 1.67 14.37 -20.17
CA ALA A 312 0.75 15.19 -19.37
C ALA A 312 -0.71 15.03 -19.81
N THR A 313 -0.97 14.89 -21.11
CA THR A 313 -2.31 14.65 -21.64
C THR A 313 -2.85 13.30 -21.19
N HIS A 314 -2.06 12.24 -21.29
CA HIS A 314 -2.52 10.92 -20.84
C HIS A 314 -2.72 10.83 -19.33
N MET A 315 -1.88 11.49 -18.52
CA MET A 315 -2.11 11.59 -17.07
C MET A 315 -3.47 12.23 -16.74
N ARG A 316 -3.84 13.30 -17.45
CA ARG A 316 -5.18 13.91 -17.32
C ARG A 316 -6.31 12.97 -17.77
N SER A 317 -6.11 12.21 -18.83
CA SER A 317 -7.13 11.27 -19.31
C SER A 317 -7.39 10.14 -18.29
N ILE A 318 -6.36 9.63 -17.61
CA ILE A 318 -6.49 8.61 -16.55
C ILE A 318 -7.42 9.10 -15.42
N THR A 319 -7.21 10.32 -14.92
CA THR A 319 -8.07 10.87 -13.86
C THR A 319 -9.48 11.19 -14.38
N GLY A 320 -9.61 11.69 -15.62
CA GLY A 320 -10.91 11.92 -16.25
C GLY A 320 -11.71 10.63 -16.45
N ARG A 321 -11.06 9.50 -16.72
CA ARG A 321 -11.71 8.19 -16.82
C ARG A 321 -12.29 7.74 -15.47
N ALA A 322 -11.54 7.88 -14.38
CA ALA A 322 -12.00 7.55 -13.05
C ALA A 322 -13.23 8.39 -12.65
N GLU A 323 -13.21 9.69 -12.94
CA GLU A 323 -14.35 10.58 -12.74
C GLU A 323 -15.61 10.10 -13.48
N ARG A 324 -15.51 9.83 -14.79
CA ARG A 324 -16.64 9.40 -15.62
C ARG A 324 -17.26 8.09 -15.12
N LEU A 325 -16.43 7.14 -14.72
CA LEU A 325 -16.90 5.84 -14.23
C LEU A 325 -17.60 5.96 -12.88
N LEU A 326 -17.09 6.81 -11.99
CA LEU A 326 -17.78 7.09 -10.74
C LEU A 326 -19.11 7.82 -10.96
N ARG A 327 -19.14 8.87 -11.81
CA ARG A 327 -20.38 9.57 -12.19
C ARG A 327 -21.45 8.60 -12.70
N HIS A 328 -21.05 7.69 -13.59
CA HIS A 328 -21.93 6.64 -14.10
C HIS A 328 -22.42 5.70 -12.99
N ALA A 329 -21.54 5.32 -12.05
CA ALA A 329 -21.93 4.47 -10.94
C ALA A 329 -22.91 5.17 -9.97
N ILE A 330 -22.70 6.46 -9.70
CA ILE A 330 -23.59 7.29 -8.88
C ILE A 330 -24.97 7.38 -9.55
N ALA A 331 -25.03 7.67 -10.85
CA ALA A 331 -26.29 7.84 -11.60
C ALA A 331 -27.18 6.58 -11.66
N ARG A 332 -26.64 5.39 -11.33
CA ARG A 332 -27.42 4.15 -11.22
C ARG A 332 -28.06 3.97 -9.84
N ARG A 333 -27.74 4.82 -8.87
CA ARG A 333 -28.35 4.82 -7.54
C ARG A 333 -29.56 5.76 -7.52
N PRO A 334 -30.59 5.47 -6.72
CA PRO A 334 -31.69 6.40 -6.52
C PRO A 334 -31.19 7.68 -5.85
N ASP A 335 -31.61 8.83 -6.37
CA ASP A 335 -31.43 10.13 -5.73
C ASP A 335 -32.01 10.14 -4.32
N GLY A 336 -31.45 11.01 -3.48
CA GLY A 336 -31.95 11.28 -2.14
C GLY A 336 -30.86 11.28 -1.07
N VAL A 337 -31.32 11.46 0.16
CA VAL A 337 -30.48 11.64 1.34
C VAL A 337 -30.46 10.35 2.16
N ARG A 338 -29.27 9.95 2.59
CA ARG A 338 -29.04 8.83 3.50
C ARG A 338 -28.15 9.30 4.64
N GLU A 339 -28.41 8.80 5.84
CA GLU A 339 -27.61 9.10 7.02
C GLU A 339 -27.15 7.80 7.65
N SER A 340 -25.92 7.81 8.17
CA SER A 340 -25.43 6.76 9.06
C SER A 340 -24.77 7.39 10.28
N ARG A 341 -24.82 6.66 11.39
CA ARG A 341 -24.34 7.11 12.70
C ARG A 341 -23.64 5.95 13.38
N ALA A 342 -22.51 6.25 13.98
CA ALA A 342 -21.75 5.33 14.79
C ALA A 342 -21.20 6.03 16.03
N THR A 343 -20.66 5.23 16.93
CA THR A 343 -19.96 5.70 18.11
C THR A 343 -18.64 4.93 18.20
N LEU A 344 -17.56 5.62 18.51
CA LEU A 344 -16.29 4.98 18.89
C LEU A 344 -16.46 4.28 20.24
N ASP A 345 -15.56 3.36 20.59
CA ASP A 345 -15.68 2.60 21.85
C ASP A 345 -15.68 3.50 23.12
N ASP A 346 -15.15 4.73 23.02
CA ASP A 346 -15.10 5.72 24.10
C ASP A 346 -16.34 6.63 24.20
N GLY A 347 -17.31 6.47 23.29
CA GLY A 347 -18.52 7.30 23.23
C GLY A 347 -18.47 8.45 22.22
N THR A 348 -17.34 8.68 21.53
CA THR A 348 -17.22 9.77 20.55
C THR A 348 -18.17 9.56 19.37
N PRO A 349 -19.05 10.54 19.06
CA PRO A 349 -20.04 10.38 18.00
C PRO A 349 -19.44 10.59 16.61
N LEU A 350 -19.82 9.71 15.67
CA LEU A 350 -19.48 9.79 14.25
C LEU A 350 -20.77 9.80 13.43
N ARG A 351 -20.90 10.78 12.53
CA ARG A 351 -22.08 10.92 11.68
C ARG A 351 -21.67 11.25 10.26
N VAL A 352 -22.43 10.71 9.31
CA VAL A 352 -22.31 11.09 7.91
C VAL A 352 -23.70 11.24 7.29
N ARG A 353 -23.86 12.32 6.52
CA ARG A 353 -24.99 12.53 5.61
C ARG A 353 -24.46 12.41 4.19
N VAL A 354 -25.07 11.52 3.41
CA VAL A 354 -24.73 11.27 2.02
C VAL A 354 -25.94 11.60 1.15
N GLU A 355 -25.76 12.49 0.20
CA GLU A 355 -26.79 12.90 -0.76
C GLU A 355 -26.36 12.54 -2.17
N ILE A 356 -27.23 11.80 -2.86
CA ILE A 356 -27.08 11.47 -4.28
C ILE A 356 -28.00 12.41 -5.06
N ASP A 357 -27.41 13.16 -5.99
CA ASP A 357 -28.08 14.13 -6.85
C ASP A 357 -27.60 13.93 -8.30
N GLY A 358 -28.33 13.09 -9.03
CA GLY A 358 -27.99 12.67 -10.38
C GLY A 358 -26.66 11.91 -10.41
N GLU A 359 -25.61 12.56 -10.90
CA GLU A 359 -24.26 11.98 -11.03
C GLU A 359 -23.25 12.52 -10.00
N ARG A 360 -23.73 13.26 -8.99
CA ARG A 360 -22.91 13.82 -7.91
C ARG A 360 -23.22 13.20 -6.56
N LEU A 361 -22.19 13.12 -5.73
CA LEU A 361 -22.29 12.68 -4.35
C LEU A 361 -21.89 13.82 -3.43
N ARG A 362 -22.77 14.24 -2.51
CA ARG A 362 -22.41 15.19 -1.43
C ARG A 362 -22.28 14.42 -0.13
N ILE A 363 -21.11 14.49 0.49
CA ILE A 363 -20.79 13.82 1.75
C ILE A 363 -20.51 14.89 2.79
N ASP A 364 -21.26 14.90 3.89
CA ASP A 364 -21.09 15.85 4.99
C ASP A 364 -20.96 15.11 6.32
N PHE A 365 -19.89 15.40 7.05
CA PHE A 365 -19.60 14.85 8.38
C PHE A 365 -20.10 15.72 9.54
N ALA A 366 -20.90 16.77 9.26
CA ALA A 366 -21.54 17.59 10.28
C ALA A 366 -22.31 16.76 11.33
N GLY A 367 -22.14 17.13 12.61
CA GLY A 367 -22.69 16.40 13.75
C GLY A 367 -21.79 15.29 14.30
N SER A 368 -20.62 15.07 13.70
CA SER A 368 -19.52 14.30 14.31
C SER A 368 -18.90 15.07 15.49
N GLY A 369 -18.19 14.37 16.38
CA GLY A 369 -17.57 14.95 17.59
C GLY A 369 -16.57 16.08 17.34
N GLY A 370 -16.34 16.90 18.38
CA GLY A 370 -15.26 17.91 18.37
C GLY A 370 -13.86 17.27 18.38
N ARG A 371 -12.80 18.06 18.55
CA ARG A 371 -11.43 17.52 18.73
C ARG A 371 -11.43 16.46 19.82
N HIS A 372 -10.94 15.26 19.50
CA HIS A 372 -10.83 14.16 20.44
C HIS A 372 -9.65 14.43 21.41
N PRO A 373 -9.80 14.15 22.72
CA PRO A 373 -8.77 14.46 23.72
C PRO A 373 -7.52 13.57 23.65
N GLY A 374 -7.68 12.33 23.19
CA GLY A 374 -6.59 11.39 22.91
C GLY A 374 -6.24 11.32 21.42
N ASN A 375 -5.74 10.16 20.98
CA ASN A 375 -5.12 9.99 19.67
C ASN A 375 -6.05 9.57 18.50
N LEU A 376 -7.38 9.51 18.72
CA LEU A 376 -8.35 9.11 17.69
C LEU A 376 -8.70 10.22 16.68
N ASN A 377 -7.96 11.35 16.67
CA ASN A 377 -8.18 12.41 15.68
C ASN A 377 -7.67 11.98 14.29
N ALA A 378 -8.54 11.90 13.29
CA ALA A 378 -8.17 11.63 11.91
C ALA A 378 -7.99 12.96 11.13
N PRO A 379 -6.82 13.26 10.55
CA PRO A 379 -6.64 14.39 9.64
C PRO A 379 -7.61 14.33 8.46
N ALA A 380 -8.00 15.48 7.90
CA ALA A 380 -8.90 15.55 6.73
C ALA A 380 -8.39 14.74 5.53
N ALA A 381 -7.07 14.61 5.39
CA ALA A 381 -6.40 13.78 4.39
C ALA A 381 -6.71 12.28 4.54
N VAL A 382 -6.82 11.79 5.78
CA VAL A 382 -7.22 10.40 6.10
C VAL A 382 -8.70 10.19 5.76
N VAL A 383 -9.57 11.14 6.11
CA VAL A 383 -11.00 11.09 5.77
C VAL A 383 -11.21 11.10 4.26
N SER A 384 -10.47 11.94 3.53
CA SER A 384 -10.48 11.99 2.07
C SER A 384 -10.06 10.64 1.46
N SER A 385 -9.11 9.94 2.09
CA SER A 385 -8.69 8.58 1.68
C SER A 385 -9.80 7.55 1.86
N ALA A 386 -10.50 7.59 2.99
CA ALA A 386 -11.66 6.74 3.24
C ALA A 386 -12.79 6.99 2.22
N VAL A 387 -13.07 8.27 1.91
CA VAL A 387 -14.05 8.64 0.87
C VAL A 387 -13.64 8.13 -0.50
N MET A 388 -12.38 8.29 -0.89
CA MET A 388 -11.88 7.79 -2.18
C MET A 388 -11.94 6.26 -2.26
N TYR A 389 -11.63 5.56 -1.18
CA TYR A 389 -11.77 4.11 -1.08
C TYR A 389 -13.23 3.67 -1.28
N VAL A 390 -14.18 4.30 -0.58
CA VAL A 390 -15.61 3.99 -0.72
C VAL A 390 -16.14 4.36 -2.11
N ALA A 391 -15.65 5.45 -2.70
CA ALA A 391 -15.97 5.80 -4.09
C ALA A 391 -15.53 4.69 -5.06
N ARG A 392 -14.36 4.07 -4.85
CA ARG A 392 -13.92 2.91 -5.64
C ARG A 392 -14.83 1.69 -5.43
N LEU A 393 -15.27 1.43 -4.19
CA LEU A 393 -16.25 0.37 -3.93
C LEU A 393 -17.57 0.63 -4.67
N LEU A 394 -18.06 1.87 -4.65
CA LEU A 394 -19.28 2.28 -5.34
C LEU A 394 -19.14 2.16 -6.86
N ALA A 395 -17.97 2.49 -7.42
CA ALA A 395 -17.70 2.37 -8.85
C ALA A 395 -17.79 0.93 -9.34
N GLY A 396 -17.36 -0.05 -8.52
CA GLY A 396 -17.45 -1.48 -8.84
C GLY A 396 -16.68 -1.88 -10.10
N ALA A 397 -15.61 -1.15 -10.42
CA ALA A 397 -14.79 -1.34 -11.62
C ALA A 397 -13.30 -1.40 -11.27
N ASP A 398 -12.53 -2.11 -12.08
CA ASP A 398 -11.08 -2.15 -11.93
C ASP A 398 -10.46 -0.82 -12.39
N LEU A 399 -10.28 0.07 -11.42
CA LEU A 399 -9.74 1.41 -11.60
C LEU A 399 -8.53 1.62 -10.69
N PRO A 400 -7.46 2.27 -11.21
CA PRO A 400 -6.44 2.85 -10.34
C PRO A 400 -7.10 3.80 -9.35
N LEU A 401 -6.68 3.74 -8.09
CA LEU A 401 -7.20 4.66 -7.08
C LEU A 401 -6.50 6.02 -7.28
N ASN A 402 -7.23 7.00 -7.79
CA ASN A 402 -6.69 8.31 -8.15
C ASN A 402 -7.67 9.44 -7.81
N GLU A 403 -7.16 10.68 -7.73
CA GLU A 403 -7.94 11.86 -7.32
C GLU A 403 -9.04 12.25 -8.33
N GLY A 404 -9.10 11.61 -9.51
CA GLY A 404 -10.22 11.71 -10.43
C GLY A 404 -11.55 11.26 -9.81
N LEU A 405 -11.52 10.30 -8.89
CA LEU A 405 -12.70 9.85 -8.13
C LEU A 405 -13.29 10.98 -7.26
N LEU A 406 -12.47 11.90 -6.77
CA LEU A 406 -12.95 12.98 -5.90
C LEU A 406 -13.67 14.09 -6.68
N ARG A 407 -13.51 14.18 -8.01
CA ARG A 407 -14.13 15.25 -8.83
C ARG A 407 -15.66 15.15 -8.93
N ALA A 408 -16.23 13.99 -8.64
CA ALA A 408 -17.68 13.79 -8.58
C ALA A 408 -18.25 13.90 -7.15
N ILE A 409 -17.41 14.27 -6.17
CA ILE A 409 -17.75 14.27 -4.74
C ILE A 409 -17.57 15.67 -4.16
N ASP A 410 -18.64 16.23 -3.61
CA ASP A 410 -18.58 17.43 -2.79
C ASP A 410 -18.42 16.99 -1.32
N LEU A 411 -17.23 17.20 -0.75
CA LEU A 411 -16.86 16.68 0.57
C LEU A 411 -16.78 17.78 1.63
N GLY A 412 -17.68 17.73 2.62
CA GLY A 412 -17.72 18.59 3.80
C GLY A 412 -17.15 17.89 5.03
N ILE A 413 -16.03 18.40 5.56
CA ILE A 413 -15.42 17.91 6.81
C ILE A 413 -15.26 19.09 7.77
N PRO A 414 -16.26 19.37 8.62
CA PRO A 414 -16.17 20.47 9.59
C PRO A 414 -15.02 20.27 10.59
N PRO A 415 -14.46 21.35 11.18
CA PRO A 415 -13.45 21.24 12.23
C PRO A 415 -13.92 20.36 13.39
N GLY A 416 -13.08 19.41 13.81
CA GLY A 416 -13.41 18.39 14.80
C GLY A 416 -12.37 17.28 14.83
N PHE A 417 -12.68 16.11 15.39
CA PHE A 417 -11.71 15.00 15.38
C PHE A 417 -11.45 14.43 13.98
N LEU A 418 -12.33 14.64 13.01
CA LEU A 418 -12.15 14.26 11.60
C LEU A 418 -11.43 15.33 10.75
N ASN A 419 -11.24 16.52 11.32
CA ASN A 419 -10.49 17.62 10.70
C ASN A 419 -9.82 18.46 11.81
N PRO A 420 -8.83 17.87 12.51
CA PRO A 420 -8.07 18.58 13.52
C PRO A 420 -7.24 19.70 12.88
N THR A 421 -7.10 20.81 13.61
CA THR A 421 -6.21 21.92 13.23
C THR A 421 -4.82 21.77 13.83
N PHE A 422 -3.79 22.08 13.05
CA PHE A 422 -2.39 22.05 13.45
C PHE A 422 -1.83 23.47 13.50
N SER A 423 -1.26 23.83 14.65
CA SER A 423 -0.62 25.13 14.90
C SER A 423 0.85 25.16 14.51
N GLY A 424 1.46 23.99 14.23
CA GLY A 424 2.89 23.85 14.00
C GLY A 424 3.69 23.69 15.30
N ASN A 425 3.02 23.60 16.45
CA ASN A 425 3.62 23.24 17.73
C ASN A 425 3.15 21.84 18.15
N PRO A 426 4.01 20.80 18.01
CA PRO A 426 3.66 19.42 18.35
C PRO A 426 3.10 19.21 19.76
N ALA A 427 3.49 20.03 20.75
CA ALA A 427 3.02 19.90 22.12
C ALA A 427 1.57 20.40 22.30
N ARG A 428 1.04 21.16 21.35
CA ARG A 428 -0.33 21.71 21.36
C ARG A 428 -1.23 21.07 20.30
N ASP A 429 -0.61 20.53 19.27
CA ASP A 429 -1.26 19.88 18.15
C ASP A 429 -1.82 18.52 18.55
N PRO A 430 -3.00 18.13 18.02
CA PRO A 430 -3.65 16.89 18.42
C PRO A 430 -2.83 15.66 18.05
N ALA A 431 -2.92 14.65 18.92
CA ALA A 431 -2.49 13.29 18.63
C ALA A 431 -3.43 12.67 17.55
N VAL A 432 -2.87 11.97 16.57
CA VAL A 432 -3.58 11.49 15.38
C VAL A 432 -3.37 10.01 15.06
N VAL A 433 -2.50 9.31 15.78
CA VAL A 433 -2.04 7.97 15.40
C VAL A 433 -3.19 6.97 15.35
N GLY A 434 -4.08 6.99 16.35
CA GLY A 434 -5.31 6.20 16.37
C GLY A 434 -6.33 6.65 15.33
N GLY A 435 -6.31 7.92 14.91
CA GLY A 435 -7.16 8.43 13.85
C GLY A 435 -6.88 7.81 12.49
N ASN A 436 -5.59 7.56 12.19
CA ASN A 436 -5.16 6.91 10.95
C ASN A 436 -5.60 5.44 10.87
N VAL A 437 -5.48 4.69 11.97
CA VAL A 437 -5.69 3.23 11.97
C VAL A 437 -7.09 2.80 12.42
N GLU A 438 -7.67 3.49 13.41
CA GLU A 438 -8.97 3.11 14.00
C GLU A 438 -10.12 3.97 13.48
N THR A 439 -10.03 5.29 13.64
CA THR A 439 -11.11 6.20 13.20
C THR A 439 -11.37 6.08 11.70
N SER A 440 -10.33 5.90 10.88
CA SER A 440 -10.48 5.71 9.43
C SER A 440 -11.34 4.49 9.07
N GLN A 441 -11.23 3.39 9.83
CA GLN A 441 -12.08 2.20 9.65
C GLN A 441 -13.53 2.51 9.97
N ARG A 442 -13.77 3.25 11.06
CA ARG A 442 -15.11 3.67 11.48
C ARG A 442 -15.75 4.64 10.45
N VAL A 443 -14.95 5.52 9.85
CA VAL A 443 -15.40 6.40 8.75
C VAL A 443 -15.83 5.58 7.53
N VAL A 444 -15.07 4.55 7.15
CA VAL A 444 -15.48 3.65 6.06
C VAL A 444 -16.77 2.92 6.41
N GLU A 445 -16.93 2.43 7.65
CA GLU A 445 -18.16 1.73 8.05
C GLU A 445 -19.40 2.60 7.85
N VAL A 446 -19.42 3.83 8.37
CA VAL A 446 -20.61 4.70 8.24
C VAL A 446 -20.87 5.11 6.79
N LEU A 447 -19.83 5.25 5.97
CA LEU A 447 -19.99 5.52 4.54
C LEU A 447 -20.56 4.32 3.77
N VAL A 448 -20.07 3.11 4.08
CA VAL A 448 -20.54 1.84 3.51
C VAL A 448 -22.00 1.59 3.88
N ASP A 449 -22.36 1.82 5.14
CA ASP A 449 -23.73 1.71 5.65
C ASP A 449 -24.67 2.76 5.03
N ALA A 450 -24.28 4.04 5.02
CA ALA A 450 -25.08 5.11 4.40
C ALA A 450 -25.35 4.84 2.91
N LEU A 451 -24.40 4.23 2.19
CA LEU A 451 -24.56 3.83 0.79
C LEU A 451 -25.20 2.45 0.61
N GLY A 452 -25.44 1.70 1.69
CA GLY A 452 -25.99 0.34 1.67
C GLY A 452 -25.16 -0.63 0.83
N LEU A 453 -23.84 -0.53 0.90
CA LEU A 453 -22.92 -1.33 0.08
C LEU A 453 -22.69 -2.75 0.64
N ALA A 454 -22.56 -2.88 1.96
CA ALA A 454 -22.34 -4.12 2.69
C ALA A 454 -22.69 -3.93 4.17
N ALA A 455 -22.74 -5.02 4.93
CA ALA A 455 -22.69 -4.97 6.40
C ALA A 455 -21.31 -4.52 6.89
N ALA A 456 -21.19 -4.18 8.17
CA ALA A 456 -19.92 -3.75 8.72
C ALA A 456 -18.90 -4.90 8.78
N SER A 457 -17.67 -4.63 8.36
CA SER A 457 -16.52 -5.49 8.70
C SER A 457 -16.07 -5.21 10.14
N GLN A 458 -14.99 -5.87 10.59
CA GLN A 458 -14.44 -5.71 11.94
C GLN A 458 -14.28 -4.25 12.45
N GLY A 459 -14.12 -3.26 11.56
CA GLY A 459 -14.13 -1.83 11.90
C GLY A 459 -12.93 -1.36 12.74
N THR A 460 -11.84 -2.13 12.75
CA THR A 460 -10.61 -1.93 13.53
C THR A 460 -9.42 -2.50 12.77
N MET A 461 -8.20 -2.00 13.01
CA MET A 461 -6.97 -2.67 12.51
C MET A 461 -6.35 -3.60 13.56
N ASN A 462 -6.83 -3.56 14.81
CA ASN A 462 -6.33 -4.34 15.94
C ASN A 462 -4.81 -4.19 16.07
N ASN A 463 -4.34 -2.95 16.24
CA ASN A 463 -2.93 -2.65 16.33
C ASN A 463 -2.37 -3.25 17.63
N VAL A 464 -1.33 -4.07 17.48
CA VAL A 464 -0.55 -4.63 18.58
C VAL A 464 0.87 -4.15 18.43
N LEU A 465 1.33 -3.44 19.45
CA LEU A 465 2.70 -2.95 19.53
C LEU A 465 3.34 -3.50 20.79
N PHE A 466 4.60 -3.88 20.68
CA PHE A 466 5.40 -4.17 21.85
C PHE A 466 6.87 -3.92 21.59
N GLY A 467 7.61 -3.67 22.66
CA GLY A 467 9.04 -3.46 22.56
C GLY A 467 9.71 -3.17 23.89
N ALA A 468 10.95 -2.75 23.78
CA ALA A 468 11.79 -2.34 24.91
C ALA A 468 12.69 -1.17 24.46
N ASP A 469 13.75 -0.86 25.19
CA ASP A 469 14.62 0.29 24.91
C ASP A 469 15.29 0.25 23.52
N ARG A 470 15.55 -0.94 22.98
CA ARG A 470 16.36 -1.11 21.76
C ARG A 470 15.62 -1.66 20.55
N PHE A 471 14.32 -1.94 20.68
CA PHE A 471 13.52 -2.41 19.56
C PHE A 471 12.05 -2.09 19.77
N ALA A 472 11.32 -2.00 18.67
CA ALA A 472 9.87 -1.96 18.66
C ALA A 472 9.36 -2.90 17.58
N TYR A 473 8.19 -3.46 17.84
CA TYR A 473 7.46 -4.27 16.88
C TYR A 473 6.04 -3.72 16.79
N TYR A 474 5.53 -3.67 15.56
CA TYR A 474 4.15 -3.25 15.26
C TYR A 474 3.53 -4.25 14.29
N GLU A 475 2.32 -4.70 14.62
CA GLU A 475 1.46 -5.53 13.80
C GLU A 475 0.01 -5.04 13.83
N THR A 476 -0.71 -5.23 12.72
CA THR A 476 -2.18 -5.16 12.66
C THR A 476 -2.73 -6.56 12.46
N VAL A 477 -3.80 -6.92 13.16
CA VAL A 477 -4.39 -8.25 13.07
C VAL A 477 -5.76 -8.17 12.38
N GLY A 478 -6.00 -9.03 11.40
CA GLY A 478 -7.28 -9.09 10.66
C GLY A 478 -8.46 -9.58 11.51
N GLY A 479 -9.62 -9.72 10.88
CA GLY A 479 -10.86 -10.11 11.53
C GLY A 479 -11.91 -10.50 10.50
N GLY A 480 -13.18 -10.48 10.91
CA GLY A 480 -14.27 -10.80 9.99
C GLY A 480 -14.61 -9.66 9.04
N SER A 481 -14.81 -9.96 7.76
CA SER A 481 -15.40 -8.98 6.83
C SER A 481 -16.92 -8.99 6.91
N GLY A 482 -17.55 -7.86 6.61
CA GLY A 482 -19.01 -7.78 6.51
C GLY A 482 -19.53 -8.57 5.31
N ALA A 483 -20.71 -9.17 5.47
CA ALA A 483 -21.46 -9.79 4.39
C ALA A 483 -22.13 -8.74 3.49
N GLY A 484 -22.57 -9.13 2.30
CA GLY A 484 -23.27 -8.22 1.39
C GLY A 484 -24.27 -8.90 0.47
N PRO A 485 -24.81 -8.16 -0.51
CA PRO A 485 -25.86 -8.66 -1.39
C PRO A 485 -25.33 -9.76 -2.31
N GLY A 486 -25.53 -11.03 -1.91
CA GLY A 486 -25.11 -12.18 -2.70
C GLY A 486 -23.83 -12.87 -2.22
N PHE A 487 -23.24 -12.44 -1.09
CA PHE A 487 -21.97 -13.00 -0.61
C PHE A 487 -21.82 -12.97 0.91
N ASP A 488 -21.24 -14.04 1.45
CA ASP A 488 -20.78 -14.11 2.84
C ASP A 488 -19.52 -13.26 3.06
N GLY A 489 -19.29 -12.84 4.29
CA GLY A 489 -18.03 -12.24 4.70
C GLY A 489 -16.88 -13.25 4.73
N ALA A 490 -15.68 -12.79 4.42
CA ALA A 490 -14.46 -13.57 4.53
C ALA A 490 -13.97 -13.64 5.99
N ASP A 491 -13.59 -14.83 6.42
CA ASP A 491 -12.99 -15.08 7.73
C ASP A 491 -11.54 -14.58 7.78
N ALA A 492 -11.15 -13.96 8.90
CA ALA A 492 -9.75 -13.72 9.27
C ALA A 492 -8.91 -12.92 8.25
N VAL A 493 -9.49 -11.87 7.65
CA VAL A 493 -8.81 -11.00 6.66
C VAL A 493 -8.66 -9.57 7.15
N HIS A 494 -7.70 -8.84 6.57
CA HIS A 494 -7.69 -7.38 6.64
C HIS A 494 -8.77 -6.80 5.74
N THR A 495 -9.36 -5.70 6.18
CA THR A 495 -10.47 -5.04 5.48
C THR A 495 -10.25 -3.54 5.40
N HIS A 496 -10.79 -2.93 4.35
CA HIS A 496 -10.94 -1.48 4.20
C HIS A 496 -9.61 -0.71 4.24
N MET A 497 -9.32 0.03 5.31
CA MET A 497 -8.22 1.00 5.32
C MET A 497 -6.82 0.38 5.44
N THR A 498 -6.73 -0.96 5.47
CA THR A 498 -5.49 -1.72 5.46
C THR A 498 -5.59 -2.95 4.59
N ASN A 499 -4.47 -3.33 3.99
CA ASN A 499 -4.27 -4.59 3.27
C ASN A 499 -2.87 -5.16 3.56
N THR A 500 -2.33 -4.87 4.76
CA THR A 500 -1.02 -5.39 5.15
C THR A 500 -1.06 -6.91 5.27
N ARG A 501 0.07 -7.57 5.02
CA ARG A 501 0.22 -8.98 5.38
C ARG A 501 0.40 -9.11 6.90
N ILE A 502 -0.10 -10.22 7.45
CA ILE A 502 0.29 -10.65 8.78
C ILE A 502 1.77 -11.06 8.78
N THR A 503 2.47 -10.86 9.89
CA THR A 503 3.85 -11.33 10.01
C THR A 503 3.87 -12.83 10.23
N ASP A 504 4.69 -13.55 9.47
CA ASP A 504 4.93 -14.97 9.69
C ASP A 504 5.42 -15.22 11.12
N ALA A 505 4.85 -16.24 11.78
CA ALA A 505 5.15 -16.55 13.17
C ALA A 505 6.65 -16.81 13.37
N GLU A 506 7.27 -17.62 12.52
CA GLU A 506 8.71 -17.92 12.61
C GLU A 506 9.58 -16.67 12.49
N LEU A 507 9.16 -15.73 11.64
CA LEU A 507 9.88 -14.48 11.44
C LEU A 507 9.75 -13.55 12.64
N LEU A 508 8.54 -13.48 13.21
CA LEU A 508 8.26 -12.75 14.43
C LEU A 508 9.09 -13.31 15.59
N GLU A 509 9.04 -14.62 15.83
CA GLU A 509 9.77 -15.29 16.91
C GLU A 509 11.29 -15.18 16.77
N ARG A 510 11.79 -15.05 15.53
CA ARG A 510 13.21 -14.82 15.26
C ARG A 510 13.64 -13.38 15.57
N ARG A 511 12.76 -12.39 15.36
CA ARG A 511 13.09 -10.96 15.45
C ARG A 511 12.71 -10.32 16.79
N ALA A 512 11.78 -10.90 17.54
CA ALA A 512 11.31 -10.37 18.81
C ALA A 512 11.25 -11.48 19.89
N PRO A 513 11.40 -11.14 21.18
CA PRO A 513 11.37 -12.10 22.28
C PRO A 513 9.93 -12.50 22.64
N VAL A 514 9.23 -13.08 21.67
CA VAL A 514 7.86 -13.57 21.79
C VAL A 514 7.74 -14.94 21.13
N ARG A 515 6.71 -15.71 21.53
CA ARG A 515 6.27 -16.94 20.87
C ARG A 515 4.80 -16.84 20.50
N VAL A 516 4.44 -17.19 19.27
CA VAL A 516 3.04 -17.25 18.84
C VAL A 516 2.49 -18.61 19.24
N GLU A 517 1.64 -18.63 20.27
CA GLU A 517 1.08 -19.88 20.80
C GLU A 517 -0.19 -20.31 20.08
N GLN A 518 -0.93 -19.32 19.57
CA GLN A 518 -2.15 -19.54 18.82
C GLN A 518 -2.30 -18.48 17.75
N PHE A 519 -2.70 -18.93 16.56
CA PHE A 519 -3.17 -18.10 15.47
C PHE A 519 -4.24 -18.88 14.71
N ALA A 520 -5.51 -18.59 14.97
CA ALA A 520 -6.64 -19.39 14.48
C ALA A 520 -7.84 -18.51 14.12
N ILE A 521 -8.73 -19.03 13.28
CA ILE A 521 -10.04 -18.40 13.04
C ILE A 521 -10.87 -18.50 14.32
N ARG A 522 -11.45 -17.38 14.76
CA ARG A 522 -12.40 -17.30 15.87
C ARG A 522 -13.78 -17.72 15.36
N ARG A 523 -14.02 -19.02 15.29
CA ARG A 523 -15.27 -19.58 14.78
C ARG A 523 -16.48 -19.02 15.53
N GLU A 524 -17.58 -18.85 14.78
CA GLU A 524 -18.89 -18.42 15.29
C GLU A 524 -18.89 -16.98 15.83
N SER A 525 -17.96 -16.16 15.37
CA SER A 525 -17.94 -14.73 15.70
C SER A 525 -18.58 -13.85 14.62
N GLY A 526 -18.77 -14.37 13.40
CA GLY A 526 -19.49 -13.70 12.34
C GLY A 526 -20.98 -13.56 12.64
N GLY A 527 -21.58 -12.44 12.24
CA GLY A 527 -22.99 -12.16 12.42
C GLY A 527 -23.88 -13.02 11.52
N GLU A 528 -24.99 -13.51 12.09
CA GLU A 528 -25.97 -14.33 11.38
C GLU A 528 -26.74 -13.52 10.32
N GLY A 529 -27.14 -14.17 9.23
CA GLY A 529 -27.96 -13.55 8.19
C GLY A 529 -28.23 -14.54 7.06
N ARG A 530 -28.94 -14.09 6.02
CA ARG A 530 -29.01 -14.86 4.76
C ARG A 530 -27.60 -15.10 4.19
N PHE A 531 -26.75 -14.09 4.31
CA PHE A 531 -25.32 -14.21 4.14
C PHE A 531 -24.64 -13.89 5.46
N ARG A 532 -23.72 -14.76 5.89
CA ARG A 532 -23.08 -14.69 7.19
C ARG A 532 -21.90 -13.74 7.15
N GLY A 533 -21.69 -12.96 8.22
CA GLY A 533 -20.46 -12.21 8.40
C GLY A 533 -19.25 -13.15 8.56
N GLY A 534 -18.06 -12.66 8.23
CA GLY A 534 -16.83 -13.42 8.42
C GLY A 534 -16.47 -13.59 9.89
N ASP A 535 -15.81 -14.69 10.22
CA ASP A 535 -15.25 -14.95 11.54
C ASP A 535 -13.96 -14.14 11.79
N GLY A 536 -13.74 -13.72 13.04
CA GLY A 536 -12.53 -13.05 13.50
C GLY A 536 -11.31 -13.96 13.67
N ILE A 537 -10.32 -13.49 14.43
CA ILE A 537 -9.05 -14.17 14.70
C ILE A 537 -8.84 -14.32 16.20
N VAL A 538 -8.29 -15.45 16.64
CA VAL A 538 -7.65 -15.62 17.95
C VAL A 538 -6.14 -15.63 17.74
N ARG A 539 -5.44 -14.69 18.37
CA ARG A 539 -3.98 -14.59 18.35
C ARG A 539 -3.44 -14.50 19.79
N CYS A 540 -2.48 -15.36 20.13
CA CYS A 540 -1.86 -15.41 21.45
C CYS A 540 -0.35 -15.26 21.35
N TYR A 541 0.19 -14.24 22.02
CA TYR A 541 1.63 -14.00 22.11
C TYR A 541 2.10 -14.32 23.53
N ARG A 542 3.01 -15.27 23.69
CA ARG A 542 3.74 -15.47 24.95
C ARG A 542 5.01 -14.64 24.93
N PHE A 543 5.22 -13.82 25.95
CA PHE A 543 6.41 -12.98 26.07
C PHE A 543 7.57 -13.75 26.69
N LEU A 544 8.77 -13.57 26.14
CA LEU A 544 10.02 -14.21 26.59
C LEU A 544 10.96 -13.23 27.29
N ALA A 545 10.59 -11.95 27.34
CA ALA A 545 11.30 -10.86 28.00
C ALA A 545 10.27 -9.89 28.60
N ALA A 546 10.72 -9.03 29.52
CA ALA A 546 9.89 -7.93 30.01
C ALA A 546 9.74 -6.88 28.91
N LEU A 547 8.51 -6.56 28.51
CA LEU A 547 8.21 -5.62 27.43
C LEU A 547 7.09 -4.65 27.81
N ASP A 548 7.06 -3.51 27.13
CA ASP A 548 5.89 -2.64 27.09
C ASP A 548 5.01 -3.06 25.92
N VAL A 549 3.70 -3.12 26.16
CA VAL A 549 2.68 -3.45 25.16
C VAL A 549 1.72 -2.28 25.01
N SER A 550 1.35 -1.96 23.77
CA SER A 550 0.30 -1.00 23.43
C SER A 550 -0.69 -1.63 22.46
N ILE A 551 -1.98 -1.37 22.69
CA ILE A 551 -3.08 -1.81 21.84
C ILE A 551 -3.90 -0.59 21.44
N LEU A 552 -4.22 -0.48 20.15
CA LEU A 552 -5.22 0.43 19.62
C LEU A 552 -6.23 -0.40 18.83
N SER A 553 -7.48 -0.39 19.27
CA SER A 553 -8.55 -1.15 18.63
C SER A 553 -9.91 -0.51 18.85
N GLN A 554 -10.89 -0.92 18.04
CA GLN A 554 -12.31 -0.58 18.18
C GLN A 554 -13.18 -1.84 18.20
N HIS A 555 -14.49 -1.68 18.36
CA HIS A 555 -15.46 -2.78 18.45
C HIS A 555 -15.17 -3.75 19.60
N ARG A 556 -14.81 -3.21 20.76
CA ARG A 556 -14.72 -3.95 22.03
C ARG A 556 -15.97 -3.77 22.87
N THR A 557 -16.64 -2.62 22.74
CA THR A 557 -17.88 -2.32 23.45
C THR A 557 -19.10 -2.80 22.68
N THR A 558 -19.09 -2.66 21.35
CA THR A 558 -20.19 -3.08 20.46
C THR A 558 -19.67 -3.86 19.26
N GLY A 559 -20.42 -4.88 18.85
CA GLY A 559 -20.09 -5.71 17.69
C GLY A 559 -20.36 -4.98 16.37
N PRO A 560 -19.62 -5.29 15.29
CA PRO A 560 -19.89 -4.69 13.98
C PRO A 560 -21.32 -4.97 13.51
N PRO A 561 -22.10 -3.94 13.14
CA PRO A 561 -23.51 -4.11 12.83
C PRO A 561 -23.74 -4.91 11.55
N GLY A 562 -24.78 -5.76 11.58
CA GLY A 562 -25.34 -6.37 10.38
C GLY A 562 -26.14 -5.35 9.54
N ALA A 563 -26.49 -5.73 8.32
CA ALA A 563 -27.25 -4.89 7.40
C ALA A 563 -28.45 -5.62 6.80
N GLN A 564 -29.45 -4.86 6.38
CA GLN A 564 -30.68 -5.38 5.74
C GLN A 564 -31.39 -6.51 6.54
N GLY A 565 -31.32 -6.46 7.87
CA GLY A 565 -31.91 -7.46 8.77
C GLY A 565 -30.97 -8.58 9.21
N GLY A 566 -29.69 -8.56 8.81
CA GLY A 566 -28.66 -9.41 9.38
C GLY A 566 -28.24 -8.98 10.79
N GLY A 567 -27.78 -9.94 11.59
CA GLY A 567 -27.29 -9.74 12.95
C GLY A 567 -25.86 -9.19 13.01
N PRO A 568 -25.47 -8.58 14.15
CA PRO A 568 -24.12 -8.08 14.35
C PRO A 568 -23.11 -9.23 14.54
N GLY A 569 -21.85 -8.98 14.18
CA GLY A 569 -20.74 -9.86 14.57
C GLY A 569 -20.41 -9.71 16.07
N GLU A 570 -19.72 -10.69 16.63
CA GLU A 570 -19.28 -10.61 18.03
C GLU A 570 -18.21 -9.52 18.21
N PRO A 571 -18.28 -8.72 19.31
CA PRO A 571 -17.21 -7.80 19.67
C PRO A 571 -15.87 -8.51 19.83
N GLY A 572 -14.79 -7.77 19.60
CA GLY A 572 -13.45 -8.21 19.96
C GLY A 572 -13.25 -8.18 21.47
N ARG A 573 -12.20 -8.87 21.97
CA ARG A 573 -11.78 -8.83 23.37
C ARG A 573 -10.27 -9.09 23.48
N GLN A 574 -9.64 -8.51 24.48
CA GLN A 574 -8.23 -8.77 24.80
C GLN A 574 -7.97 -8.80 26.30
N TRP A 575 -6.97 -9.57 26.70
CA TRP A 575 -6.50 -9.63 28.08
C TRP A 575 -5.04 -10.09 28.15
N VAL A 576 -4.36 -9.74 29.24
CA VAL A 576 -3.09 -10.36 29.62
C VAL A 576 -3.39 -11.50 30.58
N GLU A 577 -2.90 -12.70 30.27
CA GLU A 577 -2.82 -13.82 31.20
C GLU A 577 -1.42 -13.84 31.80
N ARG A 578 -1.32 -13.61 33.11
CA ARG A 578 -0.08 -13.60 33.87
C ARG A 578 0.46 -15.02 34.01
N ALA A 579 1.78 -15.15 34.20
CA ALA A 579 2.43 -16.44 34.35
C ALA A 579 1.88 -17.30 35.52
N ASP A 580 1.30 -16.67 36.55
CA ASP A 580 0.64 -17.31 37.68
C ASP A 580 -0.81 -17.76 37.41
N GLY A 581 -1.34 -17.47 36.21
CA GLY A 581 -2.70 -17.77 35.78
C GLY A 581 -3.70 -16.62 35.99
N GLY A 582 -3.30 -15.50 36.59
CA GLY A 582 -4.14 -14.31 36.71
C GLY A 582 -4.53 -13.74 35.35
N ARG A 583 -5.76 -13.23 35.20
CA ARG A 583 -6.24 -12.62 33.95
C ARG A 583 -6.63 -11.17 34.15
N GLU A 584 -6.02 -10.29 33.36
CA GLU A 584 -6.24 -8.86 33.37
C GLU A 584 -6.87 -8.43 32.03
N PRO A 585 -8.19 -8.15 31.99
CA PRO A 585 -8.83 -7.65 30.78
C PRO A 585 -8.31 -6.26 30.42
N LEU A 586 -8.08 -6.05 29.13
CA LEU A 586 -7.60 -4.77 28.59
C LEU A 586 -8.73 -4.03 27.88
N ALA A 587 -8.72 -2.70 28.00
CA ALA A 587 -9.61 -1.82 27.26
C ALA A 587 -9.33 -1.82 25.74
N SER A 588 -10.18 -1.17 24.94
CA SER A 588 -10.03 -1.06 23.48
C SER A 588 -8.71 -0.40 23.07
N CYS A 589 -8.35 0.70 23.73
CA CYS A 589 -7.02 1.29 23.69
C CYS A 589 -6.38 1.12 25.07
N ALA A 590 -5.24 0.44 25.14
CA ALA A 590 -4.62 0.07 26.41
C ALA A 590 -3.10 -0.01 26.31
N ALA A 591 -2.42 0.33 27.39
CA ALA A 591 -1.00 0.07 27.57
C ALA A 591 -0.79 -0.75 28.84
N CYS A 592 0.12 -1.71 28.78
CA CYS A 592 0.48 -2.53 29.94
C CYS A 592 1.94 -3.00 29.84
N ARG A 593 2.51 -3.37 30.99
CA ARG A 593 3.79 -4.07 31.06
C ARG A 593 3.57 -5.56 31.22
N VAL A 594 4.34 -6.35 30.50
CA VAL A 594 4.33 -7.82 30.53
C VAL A 594 5.68 -8.33 30.97
N GLU A 595 5.69 -9.43 31.71
CA GLU A 595 6.90 -10.10 32.17
C GLU A 595 7.09 -11.44 31.44
N PRO A 596 8.30 -12.05 31.47
CA PRO A 596 8.53 -13.34 30.84
C PRO A 596 7.53 -14.42 31.32
N GLY A 597 6.88 -15.09 30.37
CA GLY A 597 5.86 -16.10 30.64
C GLY A 597 4.42 -15.58 30.56
N ASP A 598 4.20 -14.26 30.63
CA ASP A 598 2.89 -13.66 30.41
C ASP A 598 2.42 -13.89 28.95
N ARG A 599 1.10 -13.89 28.74
CA ARG A 599 0.47 -14.03 27.43
C ARG A 599 -0.49 -12.89 27.13
N LEU A 600 -0.36 -12.27 25.95
CA LEU A 600 -1.40 -11.42 25.40
C LEU A 600 -2.34 -12.25 24.54
N TRP A 601 -3.61 -12.30 24.92
CA TRP A 601 -4.68 -12.87 24.13
C TRP A 601 -5.45 -11.78 23.40
N LEU A 602 -5.58 -11.93 22.08
CA LEU A 602 -6.34 -11.04 21.21
C LEU A 602 -7.39 -11.86 20.45
N CYS A 603 -8.66 -11.58 20.69
CA CYS A 603 -9.78 -12.07 19.91
C CYS A 603 -10.36 -10.90 19.10
N THR A 604 -10.18 -10.92 17.78
CA THR A 604 -10.67 -9.82 16.93
C THR A 604 -12.17 -9.96 16.64
N PRO A 605 -12.85 -8.85 16.26
CA PRO A 605 -14.28 -8.87 15.96
C PRO A 605 -14.59 -9.74 14.73
N GLY A 606 -15.79 -10.31 14.69
CA GLY A 606 -16.37 -10.84 13.44
C GLY A 606 -16.94 -9.72 12.57
N GLY A 607 -17.45 -10.06 11.39
CA GLY A 607 -18.21 -9.13 10.54
C GLY A 607 -19.71 -9.23 10.76
N GLY A 608 -20.47 -8.20 10.39
CA GLY A 608 -21.93 -8.23 10.40
C GLY A 608 -22.52 -9.10 9.28
N GLY A 609 -23.65 -9.72 9.57
CA GLY A 609 -24.43 -10.50 8.60
C GLY A 609 -25.29 -9.64 7.69
N TRP A 610 -25.79 -10.21 6.58
CA TRP A 610 -26.64 -9.54 5.60
C TRP A 610 -27.94 -10.30 5.36
N GLY A 611 -29.07 -9.59 5.45
CA GLY A 611 -30.40 -10.14 5.21
C GLY A 611 -30.92 -10.99 6.38
N PRO A 612 -32.24 -11.19 6.48
CA PRO A 612 -32.82 -12.01 7.54
C PRO A 612 -32.39 -13.48 7.42
N VAL A 613 -32.17 -14.13 8.56
CA VAL A 613 -32.01 -15.60 8.62
C VAL A 613 -33.32 -16.23 8.14
N ALA A 614 -33.25 -17.16 7.18
CA ALA A 614 -34.44 -17.89 6.76
C ALA A 614 -35.01 -18.66 7.96
N ALA A 615 -36.29 -18.48 8.27
CA ALA A 615 -36.97 -19.31 9.25
C ALA A 615 -36.92 -20.77 8.77
N LEU A 616 -36.33 -21.65 9.57
CA LEU A 616 -36.29 -23.10 9.34
C LEU A 616 -37.68 -23.72 9.41
#